data_AF-A0A258K0A0-F1
#
_entry.id   AF-A0A258K0A0-F1
#
_cell.length_a   1.000
_cell.length_b   1.000
_cell.length_c   1.000
_cell.angle_alpha   90.00
_cell.angle_beta   90.00
_cell.angle_gamma   90.00
#
_symmetry.space_group_name_H-M   'P 1'
#
loop_
_entity.id
_entity.type
_entity.pdbx_description
1 polymer ?
#
loop_
_entity_poly.entity_id
_entity_poly.type
_entity_poly.pdbx_seq_one_letter_code
_entity_poly.pdbx_strand_id
1 'polypeptide(L)'
;MTMPQTYLLGWLDSLILTTLNPRKNFVCTITTQELSAISEQILSETLHIQIQLNQYIFLLLKETEIRLQVKKYHSALIILLDNAVEYQKHEVFKKQDLSEVMNTLVNSLEELLAFIESRFLNYLDVDERVPVTYFEILKNEFKQKLDKLKQKLVKVVDNKCITDILLIILYAFIFSKNNSSVTYREVLYRKELINELENFCETPKRVSSFSALDELLIYMNFNSIKYINYFKNSIVRKIDLFNNEAERLKELLFLFKEFNQMYSNENIRFNPKNQNLKTVISDWFVQEIAYLEKKIGQPLVSLKDSEKSLDSPKESSKENKITCLLSADQIGLILRASDESRILNAKSMSAVFKMIVPYLSTPYKSDLSYHSVRSKSYNAEDKDKEIAIETLEKIIKKIRSY
;
A
#
# COMPACT_ATOMS: atom_id res chain seq x y z
N MET A 1 2.32 -21.36 -41.27
CA MET A 1 1.71 -20.26 -42.04
C MET A 1 1.84 -18.99 -41.21
N THR A 2 2.68 -18.06 -41.64
CA THR A 2 2.81 -16.73 -41.02
C THR A 2 1.58 -15.91 -41.40
N MET A 3 0.69 -15.66 -40.44
CA MET A 3 -0.41 -14.72 -40.63
C MET A 3 0.17 -13.37 -41.06
N PRO A 4 -0.36 -12.73 -42.12
CA PRO A 4 0.13 -11.42 -42.54
C PRO A 4 -0.07 -10.42 -41.40
N GLN A 5 0.92 -9.55 -41.20
CA GLN A 5 0.86 -8.41 -40.29
C GLN A 5 -0.21 -7.42 -40.78
N THR A 6 -1.48 -7.66 -40.49
CA THR A 6 -2.53 -6.66 -40.70
C THR A 6 -2.49 -5.69 -39.53
N TYR A 7 -1.94 -4.50 -39.77
CA TYR A 7 -2.01 -3.39 -38.83
C TYR A 7 -3.44 -2.87 -38.78
N LEU A 8 -4.17 -3.20 -37.69
CA LEU A 8 -5.61 -2.96 -37.56
C LEU A 8 -5.98 -1.47 -37.48
N LEU A 9 -5.07 -0.61 -37.05
CA LEU A 9 -5.33 0.83 -36.90
C LEU A 9 -5.07 1.63 -38.18
N GLY A 10 -4.71 0.99 -39.30
CA GLY A 10 -4.20 1.66 -40.50
C GLY A 10 -5.12 2.75 -41.06
N TRP A 11 -6.44 2.54 -41.00
CA TRP A 11 -7.39 3.56 -41.46
C TRP A 11 -7.42 4.79 -40.54
N LEU A 12 -7.52 4.60 -39.22
CA LEU A 12 -7.47 5.69 -38.24
C LEU A 12 -6.13 6.44 -38.30
N ASP A 13 -5.04 5.71 -38.51
CA ASP A 13 -3.69 6.26 -38.62
C ASP A 13 -3.57 7.18 -39.83
N SER A 14 -4.09 6.75 -40.98
CA SER A 14 -4.19 7.57 -42.19
C SER A 14 -5.09 8.79 -41.97
N LEU A 15 -6.27 8.60 -41.38
CA LEU A 15 -7.22 9.68 -41.13
C LEU A 15 -6.58 10.80 -40.30
N ILE A 16 -5.88 10.45 -39.21
CA ILE A 16 -5.28 11.42 -38.28
C ILE A 16 -4.02 12.05 -38.89
N LEU A 17 -3.08 11.23 -39.39
CA LEU A 17 -1.77 11.73 -39.82
C LEU A 17 -1.79 12.37 -41.21
N THR A 18 -2.81 12.09 -42.02
CA THR A 18 -2.92 12.60 -43.39
C THR A 18 -4.13 13.50 -43.62
N THR A 19 -5.35 13.02 -43.38
CA THR A 19 -6.58 13.73 -43.78
C THR A 19 -6.92 14.87 -42.83
N LEU A 20 -6.88 14.63 -41.52
CA LEU A 20 -7.21 15.58 -40.46
C LEU A 20 -5.97 16.28 -39.88
N ASN A 21 -4.83 16.19 -40.56
CA ASN A 21 -3.61 16.86 -40.12
C ASN A 21 -3.67 18.36 -40.45
N PRO A 22 -3.70 19.28 -39.47
CA PRO A 22 -3.80 20.72 -39.71
C PRO A 22 -2.61 21.30 -40.46
N ARG A 23 -1.46 20.61 -40.48
CA ARG A 23 -0.27 21.02 -41.24
C ARG A 23 -0.39 20.67 -42.73
N LYS A 24 -1.40 19.90 -43.13
CA LYS A 24 -1.70 19.54 -44.51
C LYS A 24 -2.93 20.31 -44.98
N ASN A 25 -2.89 20.84 -46.21
CA ASN A 25 -3.93 21.73 -46.74
C ASN A 25 -5.31 21.06 -46.99
N PHE A 26 -5.42 19.74 -46.84
CA PHE A 26 -6.64 18.98 -47.13
C PHE A 26 -7.79 19.26 -46.17
N VAL A 27 -7.52 19.67 -44.93
CA VAL A 27 -8.55 19.90 -43.90
C VAL A 27 -9.52 21.03 -44.31
N CYS A 28 -9.04 22.01 -45.08
CA CYS A 28 -9.84 23.16 -45.50
C CYS A 28 -10.77 22.87 -46.68
N THR A 29 -10.62 21.74 -47.35
CA THR A 29 -11.39 21.37 -48.57
C THR A 29 -12.48 20.33 -48.32
N ILE A 30 -12.59 19.78 -47.10
CA ILE A 30 -13.58 18.75 -46.77
C ILE A 30 -14.97 19.37 -46.68
N THR A 31 -15.93 18.78 -47.39
CA THR A 31 -17.33 19.18 -47.38
C THR A 31 -18.07 18.66 -46.15
N THR A 32 -19.19 19.28 -45.78
CA THR A 32 -20.02 18.83 -44.65
C THR A 32 -20.57 17.42 -44.82
N GLN A 33 -20.87 16.98 -46.04
CA GLN A 33 -21.29 15.60 -46.33
C GLN A 33 -20.16 14.58 -46.16
N GLU A 34 -18.94 14.95 -46.52
CA GLU A 34 -17.75 14.11 -46.28
C GLU A 34 -17.44 14.03 -44.79
N LEU A 35 -17.63 15.10 -44.03
CA LEU A 35 -17.46 15.09 -42.57
C LEU A 35 -18.46 14.17 -41.87
N SER A 36 -19.74 14.15 -42.28
CA SER A 36 -20.71 13.20 -41.75
C SER A 36 -20.35 11.74 -42.07
N ALA A 37 -19.90 11.48 -43.31
CA ALA A 37 -19.47 10.14 -43.72
C ALA A 37 -18.22 9.68 -42.94
N ILE A 38 -17.26 10.58 -42.70
CA ILE A 38 -16.08 10.30 -41.87
C ILE A 38 -16.51 9.95 -40.44
N SER A 39 -17.46 10.70 -39.86
CA SER A 39 -17.97 10.43 -38.50
C SER A 39 -18.61 9.05 -38.38
N GLU A 40 -19.47 8.67 -39.33
CA GLU A 40 -20.07 7.31 -39.37
C GLU A 40 -19.02 6.22 -39.59
N GLN A 41 -18.01 6.51 -40.42
CA GLN A 41 -16.92 5.57 -40.67
C GLN A 41 -16.03 5.38 -39.43
N ILE A 42 -15.76 6.44 -38.66
CA ILE A 42 -15.03 6.36 -37.39
C ILE A 42 -15.73 5.38 -36.43
N LEU A 43 -17.05 5.49 -36.29
CA LEU A 43 -17.82 4.63 -35.39
C LEU A 43 -17.83 3.17 -35.85
N SER A 44 -18.04 2.93 -37.15
CA SER A 44 -18.05 1.56 -37.69
C SER A 44 -16.67 0.90 -37.63
N GLU A 45 -15.60 1.65 -37.91
CA GLU A 45 -14.23 1.16 -37.83
C GLU A 45 -13.83 0.86 -36.37
N THR A 46 -14.30 1.66 -35.41
CA THR A 46 -14.07 1.42 -33.97
C THR A 46 -14.58 0.04 -33.55
N LEU A 47 -15.83 -0.29 -33.90
CA LEU A 47 -16.40 -1.61 -33.63
C LEU A 47 -15.66 -2.73 -34.37
N HIS A 48 -15.27 -2.48 -35.63
CA HIS A 48 -14.51 -3.44 -36.42
C HIS A 48 -13.15 -3.77 -35.79
N ILE A 49 -12.41 -2.75 -35.34
CA ILE A 49 -11.12 -2.91 -34.66
C ILE A 49 -11.28 -3.70 -33.37
N GLN A 50 -12.30 -3.43 -32.55
CA GLN A 50 -12.53 -4.20 -31.31
C GLN A 50 -12.74 -5.70 -31.59
N ILE A 51 -13.54 -6.03 -32.61
CA ILE A 51 -13.81 -7.43 -33.00
C ILE A 51 -12.54 -8.09 -33.54
N GLN A 52 -11.82 -7.43 -34.45
CA GLN A 52 -10.61 -7.98 -35.06
C GLN A 52 -9.48 -8.12 -34.05
N LEU A 53 -9.30 -7.16 -33.14
CA LEU A 53 -8.27 -7.21 -32.11
C LEU A 53 -8.53 -8.38 -31.15
N ASN A 54 -9.79 -8.63 -30.80
CA ASN A 54 -10.18 -9.84 -30.07
C ASN A 54 -9.78 -11.11 -30.83
N GLN A 55 -10.25 -11.26 -32.07
CA GLN A 55 -9.98 -12.45 -32.88
C GLN A 55 -8.48 -12.68 -33.05
N TYR A 56 -7.73 -11.61 -33.32
CA TYR A 56 -6.27 -11.67 -33.47
C TYR A 56 -5.60 -12.14 -32.18
N ILE A 57 -5.97 -11.59 -31.02
CA ILE A 57 -5.40 -12.01 -29.73
C ILE A 57 -5.78 -13.45 -29.37
N PHE A 58 -7.01 -13.88 -29.66
CA PHE A 58 -7.43 -15.28 -29.45
C PHE A 58 -6.65 -16.29 -30.29
N LEU A 59 -6.14 -15.89 -31.45
CA LEU A 59 -5.32 -16.74 -32.31
C LEU A 59 -3.87 -16.86 -31.83
N LEU A 60 -3.41 -15.94 -30.98
CA LEU A 60 -2.05 -15.98 -30.43
C LEU A 60 -1.98 -17.06 -29.34
N LEU A 61 -1.04 -17.99 -29.50
CA LEU A 61 -0.90 -19.15 -28.61
C LEU A 61 0.05 -18.89 -27.44
N LYS A 62 0.95 -17.89 -27.55
CA LYS A 62 1.93 -17.59 -26.51
C LYS A 62 1.60 -16.29 -25.78
N GLU A 63 1.65 -16.35 -24.45
CA GLU A 63 1.43 -15.21 -23.57
C GLU A 63 2.36 -14.03 -23.88
N THR A 64 3.61 -14.31 -24.22
CA THR A 64 4.60 -13.28 -24.59
C THR A 64 4.24 -12.55 -25.88
N GLU A 65 3.65 -13.25 -26.84
CA GLU A 65 3.22 -12.68 -28.13
C GLU A 65 1.97 -11.82 -27.93
N ILE A 66 1.01 -12.30 -27.11
CA ILE A 66 -0.16 -11.52 -26.69
C ILE A 66 0.28 -10.23 -26.00
N ARG A 67 1.19 -10.33 -25.02
CA ARG A 67 1.74 -9.20 -24.27
C ARG A 67 2.38 -8.17 -25.19
N LEU A 68 3.23 -8.61 -26.10
CA LEU A 68 3.88 -7.71 -27.05
C LEU A 68 2.87 -7.01 -27.95
N GLN A 69 1.86 -7.72 -28.43
CA GLN A 69 0.87 -7.14 -29.34
C GLN A 69 -0.04 -6.13 -28.64
N VAL A 70 -0.55 -6.48 -27.45
CA VAL A 70 -1.38 -5.59 -26.64
C VAL A 70 -0.63 -4.28 -26.37
N LYS A 71 0.65 -4.37 -25.96
CA LYS A 71 1.52 -3.20 -25.77
C LYS A 71 1.63 -2.34 -27.03
N LYS A 72 1.92 -2.95 -28.19
CA LYS A 72 2.06 -2.21 -29.45
C LYS A 72 0.80 -1.43 -29.83
N TYR A 73 -0.38 -2.07 -29.74
CA TYR A 73 -1.64 -1.41 -30.06
C TYR A 73 -2.01 -0.32 -29.05
N HIS A 74 -1.78 -0.57 -27.76
CA HIS A 74 -2.01 0.42 -26.72
C HIS A 74 -1.12 1.66 -26.92
N SER A 75 0.18 1.49 -27.14
CA SER A 75 1.08 2.61 -27.43
C SER A 75 0.70 3.37 -28.71
N ALA A 76 0.31 2.67 -29.77
CA ALA A 76 -0.11 3.29 -31.03
C ALA A 76 -1.39 4.13 -30.87
N LEU A 77 -2.40 3.62 -30.16
CA LEU A 77 -3.63 4.36 -29.88
C LEU A 77 -3.36 5.63 -29.06
N ILE A 78 -2.42 5.59 -28.12
CA ILE A 78 -2.07 6.78 -27.35
C ILE A 78 -1.40 7.83 -28.23
N ILE A 79 -0.45 7.43 -29.09
CA ILE A 79 0.18 8.36 -30.04
C ILE A 79 -0.88 9.02 -30.93
N LEU A 80 -1.87 8.24 -31.38
CA LEU A 80 -2.97 8.76 -32.19
C LEU A 80 -3.87 9.72 -31.43
N LEU A 81 -4.22 9.39 -30.18
CA LEU A 81 -5.01 10.25 -29.32
C LEU A 81 -4.28 11.56 -29.01
N ASP A 82 -2.98 11.50 -28.72
CA ASP A 82 -2.14 12.65 -28.45
C ASP A 82 -2.15 13.62 -29.64
N ASN A 83 -1.98 13.10 -30.87
CA ASN A 83 -2.07 13.89 -32.10
C ASN A 83 -3.47 14.48 -32.31
N ALA A 84 -4.53 13.68 -32.12
CA ALA A 84 -5.91 14.14 -32.30
C ALA A 84 -6.26 15.30 -31.33
N VAL A 85 -5.86 15.18 -30.07
CA VAL A 85 -6.04 16.22 -29.03
C VAL A 85 -5.18 17.46 -29.34
N GLU A 86 -3.97 17.29 -29.85
CA GLU A 86 -3.14 18.43 -30.29
C GLU A 86 -3.81 19.17 -31.46
N TYR A 87 -4.31 18.44 -32.45
CA TYR A 87 -4.96 19.02 -33.62
C TYR A 87 -6.25 19.75 -33.26
N GLN A 88 -7.02 19.24 -32.32
CA GLN A 88 -8.24 19.89 -31.82
C GLN A 88 -8.00 21.32 -31.32
N LYS A 89 -6.79 21.64 -30.83
CA LYS A 89 -6.44 22.99 -30.36
C LYS A 89 -6.23 24.00 -31.50
N HIS A 90 -6.06 23.52 -32.73
CA HIS A 90 -5.79 24.36 -33.89
C HIS A 90 -7.06 25.11 -34.35
N GLU A 91 -6.91 26.36 -34.80
CA GLU A 91 -8.05 27.24 -35.17
C GLU A 91 -9.00 26.62 -36.21
N VAL A 92 -8.47 25.79 -37.12
CA VAL A 92 -9.25 25.11 -38.18
C VAL A 92 -10.33 24.19 -37.60
N PHE A 93 -10.07 23.58 -36.44
CA PHE A 93 -10.98 22.64 -35.77
C PHE A 93 -11.94 23.31 -34.78
N LYS A 94 -11.93 24.65 -34.68
CA LYS A 94 -12.94 25.40 -33.92
C LYS A 94 -14.26 25.59 -34.68
N LYS A 95 -14.29 25.29 -35.99
CA LYS A 95 -15.54 25.23 -36.77
C LYS A 95 -16.41 24.10 -36.24
N GLN A 96 -17.72 24.34 -36.11
CA GLN A 96 -18.64 23.42 -35.44
C GLN A 96 -18.59 21.99 -36.01
N ASP A 97 -18.71 21.83 -37.34
CA ASP A 97 -18.73 20.52 -37.99
C ASP A 97 -17.41 19.73 -37.82
N LEU A 98 -16.27 20.42 -37.94
CA LEU A 98 -14.94 19.80 -37.77
C LEU A 98 -14.67 19.47 -36.30
N SER A 99 -15.14 20.31 -35.38
CA SER A 99 -15.06 20.05 -33.94
C SER A 99 -15.86 18.81 -33.56
N GLU A 100 -17.04 18.60 -34.15
CA GLU A 100 -17.87 17.42 -33.89
C GLU A 100 -17.16 16.15 -34.36
N VAL A 101 -16.62 16.13 -35.58
CA VAL A 101 -15.85 14.97 -36.09
C VAL A 101 -14.62 14.68 -35.21
N MET A 102 -13.87 15.72 -34.79
CA MET A 102 -12.72 15.53 -33.90
C MET A 102 -13.14 15.00 -32.52
N ASN A 103 -14.26 15.46 -31.97
CA ASN A 103 -14.80 14.93 -30.72
C ASN A 103 -15.20 13.46 -30.87
N THR A 104 -15.87 13.08 -31.95
CA THR A 104 -16.21 11.68 -32.26
C THR A 104 -14.94 10.83 -32.35
N LEU A 105 -13.91 11.31 -33.06
CA LEU A 105 -12.64 10.62 -33.19
C LEU A 105 -11.94 10.41 -31.85
N VAL A 106 -11.85 11.46 -31.03
CA VAL A 106 -11.24 11.39 -29.69
C VAL A 106 -11.98 10.39 -28.82
N ASN A 107 -13.33 10.46 -28.77
CA ASN A 107 -14.16 9.51 -28.02
C ASN A 107 -13.96 8.07 -28.49
N SER A 108 -13.87 7.83 -29.80
CA SER A 108 -13.62 6.50 -30.38
C SER A 108 -12.24 5.95 -30.01
N LEU A 109 -11.20 6.79 -30.01
CA LEU A 109 -9.85 6.38 -29.57
C LEU A 109 -9.83 6.07 -28.06
N GLU A 110 -10.52 6.88 -27.25
CA GLU A 110 -10.70 6.62 -25.81
C GLU A 110 -11.44 5.31 -25.56
N GLU A 111 -12.48 5.01 -26.35
CA GLU A 111 -13.22 3.75 -26.26
C GLU A 111 -12.32 2.55 -26.58
N LEU A 112 -11.50 2.63 -27.64
CA LEU A 112 -10.54 1.57 -27.98
C LEU A 112 -9.49 1.37 -26.89
N LEU A 113 -8.98 2.45 -26.30
CA LEU A 113 -8.06 2.36 -25.16
C LEU A 113 -8.73 1.70 -23.95
N ALA A 114 -9.94 2.15 -23.58
CA ALA A 114 -10.71 1.57 -22.49
C ALA A 114 -11.03 0.08 -22.71
N PHE A 115 -11.31 -0.31 -23.95
CA PHE A 115 -11.50 -1.70 -24.34
C PHE A 115 -10.23 -2.53 -24.11
N ILE A 116 -9.05 -2.05 -24.55
CA ILE A 116 -7.78 -2.75 -24.32
C ILE A 116 -7.46 -2.83 -22.83
N GLU A 117 -7.61 -1.72 -22.10
CA GLU A 117 -7.32 -1.66 -20.67
C GLU A 117 -8.25 -2.54 -19.84
N SER A 118 -9.53 -2.63 -20.18
CA SER A 118 -10.48 -3.49 -19.45
C SER A 118 -10.25 -4.98 -19.72
N ARG A 119 -9.97 -5.36 -20.97
CA ARG A 119 -9.94 -6.76 -21.38
C ARG A 119 -8.55 -7.39 -21.32
N PHE A 120 -7.50 -6.59 -21.49
CA PHE A 120 -6.11 -7.07 -21.62
C PHE A 120 -5.17 -6.47 -20.58
N LEU A 121 -5.72 -6.00 -19.45
CA LEU A 121 -4.97 -5.36 -18.36
C LEU A 121 -3.72 -6.15 -17.93
N ASN A 122 -3.86 -7.47 -17.78
CA ASN A 122 -2.78 -8.36 -17.32
C ASN A 122 -1.60 -8.44 -18.29
N TYR A 123 -1.79 -7.98 -19.53
CA TYR A 123 -0.78 -7.96 -20.59
C TYR A 123 -0.14 -6.56 -20.76
N LEU A 124 -0.63 -5.54 -20.06
CA LEU A 124 -0.05 -4.19 -20.07
C LEU A 124 1.04 -4.03 -19.01
N ASP A 125 2.00 -3.14 -19.27
CA ASP A 125 3.00 -2.77 -18.27
C ASP A 125 2.43 -1.71 -17.34
N VAL A 126 1.89 -2.14 -16.22
CA VAL A 126 1.25 -1.21 -15.27
C VAL A 126 2.23 -0.23 -14.63
N ASP A 127 3.55 -0.48 -14.71
CA ASP A 127 4.57 0.43 -14.18
C ASP A 127 5.07 1.45 -15.21
N GLU A 128 4.56 1.39 -16.46
CA GLU A 128 4.83 2.39 -17.49
C GLU A 128 4.13 3.72 -17.19
N ARG A 129 4.74 4.81 -17.66
CA ARG A 129 4.18 6.16 -17.50
C ARG A 129 3.01 6.37 -18.44
N VAL A 130 1.97 7.01 -17.93
CA VAL A 130 0.83 7.43 -18.73
C VAL A 130 1.21 8.68 -19.53
N PRO A 131 1.00 8.69 -20.86
CA PRO A 131 1.24 9.89 -21.67
C PRO A 131 0.41 11.08 -21.19
N VAL A 132 0.98 12.28 -21.26
CA VAL A 132 0.48 13.47 -20.56
C VAL A 132 -0.92 13.89 -21.02
N THR A 133 -1.14 13.82 -22.32
CA THR A 133 -2.41 14.14 -23.01
C THR A 133 -3.51 13.16 -22.62
N TYR A 134 -3.21 11.85 -22.67
CA TYR A 134 -4.14 10.84 -22.17
C TYR A 134 -4.42 10.99 -20.66
N PHE A 135 -3.40 11.35 -19.87
CA PHE A 135 -3.58 11.59 -18.44
C PHE A 135 -4.50 12.79 -18.14
N GLU A 136 -4.43 13.87 -18.93
CA GLU A 136 -5.34 15.02 -18.79
C GLU A 136 -6.80 14.67 -19.08
N ILE A 137 -7.04 13.81 -20.08
CA ILE A 137 -8.38 13.27 -20.36
C ILE A 137 -8.89 12.47 -19.15
N LEU A 138 -8.08 11.53 -18.64
CA LEU A 138 -8.43 10.70 -17.49
C LEU A 138 -8.76 11.53 -16.25
N LYS A 139 -8.05 12.63 -16.01
CA LYS A 139 -8.37 13.56 -14.91
C LYS A 139 -9.76 14.16 -15.04
N ASN A 140 -10.17 14.54 -16.25
CA ASN A 140 -11.50 15.09 -16.50
C ASN A 140 -12.58 14.02 -16.27
N GLU A 141 -12.36 12.78 -16.74
CA GLU A 141 -13.26 11.65 -16.48
C GLU A 141 -13.39 11.39 -14.98
N PHE A 142 -12.26 11.27 -14.26
CA PHE A 142 -12.25 11.07 -12.81
C PHE A 142 -12.93 12.19 -12.05
N LYS A 143 -12.74 13.45 -12.48
CA LYS A 143 -13.41 14.60 -11.88
C LYS A 143 -14.93 14.48 -11.99
N GLN A 144 -15.44 14.19 -13.18
CA GLN A 144 -16.89 14.06 -13.40
C GLN A 144 -17.50 12.93 -12.56
N LYS A 145 -16.83 11.77 -12.50
CA LYS A 145 -17.27 10.64 -11.66
C LYS A 145 -17.22 10.99 -10.18
N LEU A 146 -16.12 11.59 -9.72
CA LEU A 146 -15.91 11.94 -8.32
C LEU A 146 -16.85 13.05 -7.83
N ASP A 147 -17.20 14.02 -8.68
CA ASP A 147 -18.18 15.07 -8.35
C ASP A 147 -19.58 14.48 -8.11
N LYS A 148 -20.01 13.51 -8.94
CA LYS A 148 -21.27 12.77 -8.74
C LYS A 148 -21.22 11.93 -7.47
N LEU A 149 -20.10 11.24 -7.26
CA LEU A 149 -19.88 10.34 -6.13
C LEU A 149 -19.84 11.07 -4.79
N LYS A 150 -19.23 12.27 -4.75
CA LYS A 150 -19.16 13.12 -3.55
C LYS A 150 -20.54 13.36 -2.94
N GLN A 151 -21.55 13.66 -3.77
CA GLN A 151 -22.91 13.90 -3.29
C GLN A 151 -23.54 12.65 -2.69
N LYS A 152 -23.24 11.47 -3.24
CA LYS A 152 -23.72 10.18 -2.71
C LYS A 152 -23.01 9.83 -1.40
N LEU A 153 -21.68 9.91 -1.36
CA LEU A 153 -20.90 9.56 -0.17
C LEU A 153 -21.29 10.39 1.05
N VAL A 154 -21.49 11.70 0.89
CA VAL A 154 -21.89 12.58 2.01
C VAL A 154 -23.25 12.19 2.59
N LYS A 155 -24.15 11.58 1.80
CA LYS A 155 -25.45 11.09 2.28
C LYS A 155 -25.37 9.72 2.93
N VAL A 156 -24.52 8.84 2.40
CA VAL A 156 -24.43 7.43 2.83
C VAL A 156 -23.52 7.26 4.04
N VAL A 157 -22.42 8.02 4.12
CA VAL A 157 -21.38 7.84 5.13
C VAL A 157 -21.60 8.79 6.31
N ASP A 158 -21.85 8.22 7.49
CA ASP A 158 -22.13 9.01 8.71
C ASP A 158 -20.88 9.75 9.21
N ASN A 159 -19.69 9.21 8.93
CA ASN A 159 -18.42 9.81 9.33
C ASN A 159 -17.89 10.78 8.27
N LYS A 160 -18.10 12.07 8.50
CA LYS A 160 -17.64 13.13 7.58
C LYS A 160 -16.12 13.21 7.45
N CYS A 161 -15.36 12.92 8.51
CA CYS A 161 -13.91 13.11 8.53
C CYS A 161 -13.19 12.17 7.54
N ILE A 162 -13.57 10.90 7.49
CA ILE A 162 -12.97 9.93 6.56
C ILE A 162 -13.30 10.29 5.11
N THR A 163 -14.54 10.69 4.85
CA THR A 163 -15.00 11.11 3.52
C THR A 163 -14.23 12.34 3.04
N ASP A 164 -14.03 13.34 3.90
CA ASP A 164 -13.27 14.54 3.57
C ASP A 164 -11.81 14.20 3.24
N ILE A 165 -11.15 13.33 4.03
CA ILE A 165 -9.77 12.90 3.76
C ILE A 165 -9.65 12.18 2.42
N LEU A 166 -10.56 11.24 2.15
CA LEU A 166 -10.61 10.49 0.91
C LEU A 166 -10.77 11.43 -0.30
N LEU A 167 -11.74 12.34 -0.25
CA LEU A 167 -11.98 13.31 -1.30
C LEU A 167 -10.77 14.24 -1.51
N ILE A 168 -10.15 14.74 -0.43
CA ILE A 168 -8.95 15.57 -0.52
C ILE A 168 -7.82 14.82 -1.26
N ILE A 169 -7.61 13.54 -0.97
CA ILE A 169 -6.58 12.73 -1.62
C ILE A 169 -6.90 12.52 -3.11
N LEU A 170 -8.16 12.21 -3.45
CA LEU A 170 -8.57 11.95 -4.83
C LEU A 170 -8.55 13.24 -5.68
N TYR A 171 -9.05 14.36 -5.16
CA TYR A 171 -8.99 15.65 -5.86
C TYR A 171 -7.56 16.18 -5.99
N ALA A 172 -6.66 15.93 -5.02
CA ALA A 172 -5.27 16.34 -5.14
C ALA A 172 -4.57 15.70 -6.35
N PHE A 173 -4.95 14.48 -6.72
CA PHE A 173 -4.46 13.81 -7.93
C PHE A 173 -4.95 14.52 -9.20
N ILE A 174 -6.25 14.85 -9.25
CA ILE A 174 -6.88 15.54 -10.38
C ILE A 174 -6.26 16.92 -10.61
N PHE A 175 -6.08 17.71 -9.55
CA PHE A 175 -5.56 19.08 -9.65
C PHE A 175 -4.03 19.19 -9.62
N SER A 176 -3.32 18.06 -9.56
CA SER A 176 -1.86 18.07 -9.59
C SER A 176 -1.33 18.59 -10.94
N LYS A 177 -0.31 19.44 -10.90
CA LYS A 177 0.40 19.93 -12.10
C LYS A 177 1.53 18.99 -12.56
N ASN A 178 1.88 18.01 -11.72
CA ASN A 178 2.98 17.08 -11.99
C ASN A 178 2.46 15.83 -12.72
N ASN A 179 2.38 15.94 -14.05
CA ASN A 179 1.85 14.87 -14.91
C ASN A 179 2.91 13.85 -15.34
N SER A 180 4.19 14.17 -15.19
CA SER A 180 5.30 13.45 -15.82
C SER A 180 5.73 12.17 -15.10
N SER A 181 5.13 11.83 -13.95
CA SER A 181 5.54 10.69 -13.12
C SER A 181 4.45 9.66 -12.85
N VAL A 182 3.24 9.86 -13.37
CA VAL A 182 2.10 8.99 -13.06
C VAL A 182 2.15 7.73 -13.91
N THR A 183 2.01 6.57 -13.28
CA THR A 183 2.02 5.27 -13.95
C THR A 183 0.61 4.71 -14.14
N TYR A 184 0.47 3.75 -15.04
CA TYR A 184 -0.81 3.05 -15.26
C TYR A 184 -1.35 2.42 -13.97
N ARG A 185 -0.48 1.84 -13.14
CA ARG A 185 -0.85 1.26 -11.83
C ARG A 185 -1.56 2.29 -10.95
N GLU A 186 -1.05 3.52 -10.91
CA GLU A 186 -1.64 4.59 -10.11
C GLU A 186 -3.01 5.04 -10.63
N VAL A 187 -3.19 5.09 -11.97
CA VAL A 187 -4.47 5.42 -12.61
C VAL A 187 -5.49 4.30 -12.40
N LEU A 188 -5.09 3.05 -12.68
CA LEU A 188 -5.94 1.87 -12.57
C LEU A 188 -6.45 1.66 -11.15
N TYR A 189 -5.57 1.82 -10.15
CA TYR A 189 -5.99 1.75 -8.74
C TYR A 189 -7.10 2.77 -8.44
N ARG A 190 -6.96 4.01 -8.92
CA ARG A 190 -7.94 5.08 -8.66
C ARG A 190 -9.26 4.82 -9.39
N LYS A 191 -9.18 4.33 -10.63
CA LYS A 191 -10.36 3.91 -11.41
C LYS A 191 -11.13 2.84 -10.66
N GLU A 192 -10.44 1.82 -10.17
CA GLU A 192 -11.05 0.74 -9.38
C GLU A 192 -11.61 1.24 -8.06
N LEU A 193 -10.87 2.09 -7.33
CA LEU A 193 -11.36 2.69 -6.09
C LEU A 193 -12.64 3.53 -6.31
N ILE A 194 -12.72 4.29 -7.41
CA ILE A 194 -13.94 5.04 -7.74
C ILE A 194 -15.09 4.07 -8.00
N ASN A 195 -14.89 3.02 -8.80
CA ASN A 195 -15.93 2.02 -9.08
C ASN A 195 -16.42 1.33 -7.80
N GLU A 196 -15.50 0.91 -6.93
CA GLU A 196 -15.82 0.29 -5.65
C GLU A 196 -16.60 1.24 -4.72
N LEU A 197 -16.27 2.53 -4.73
CA LEU A 197 -17.03 3.54 -3.98
C LEU A 197 -18.43 3.79 -4.55
N GLU A 198 -18.62 3.69 -5.87
CA GLU A 198 -19.94 3.77 -6.48
C GLU A 198 -20.81 2.58 -6.06
N ASN A 199 -20.27 1.36 -6.15
CA ASN A 199 -20.94 0.14 -5.71
C ASN A 199 -21.24 0.17 -4.20
N PHE A 200 -20.31 0.68 -3.39
CA PHE A 200 -20.47 0.83 -1.95
C PHE A 200 -21.70 1.65 -1.59
N CYS A 201 -21.98 2.74 -2.31
CA CYS A 201 -23.15 3.58 -2.08
C CYS A 201 -24.50 2.87 -2.31
N GLU A 202 -24.50 1.70 -2.96
CA GLU A 202 -25.69 0.94 -3.33
C GLU A 202 -25.96 -0.26 -2.40
N THR A 203 -25.03 -0.58 -1.49
CA THR A 203 -25.12 -1.76 -0.62
C THR A 203 -25.50 -1.42 0.83
N PRO A 204 -26.26 -2.28 1.53
CA PRO A 204 -26.68 -2.03 2.91
C PRO A 204 -25.50 -2.10 3.89
N LYS A 205 -25.50 -1.17 4.86
CA LYS A 205 -24.45 -1.06 5.90
C LYS A 205 -24.36 -2.33 6.74
N ARG A 206 -23.15 -2.87 6.90
CA ARG A 206 -22.84 -3.87 7.94
C ARG A 206 -22.56 -3.17 9.26
N VAL A 207 -22.92 -3.84 10.36
CA VAL A 207 -22.54 -3.42 11.71
C VAL A 207 -21.19 -4.05 12.02
N SER A 208 -20.15 -3.23 12.11
CA SER A 208 -18.84 -3.65 12.63
C SER A 208 -18.26 -2.56 13.54
N SER A 209 -17.19 -2.90 14.24
CA SER A 209 -16.47 -1.95 15.11
C SER A 209 -15.86 -0.78 14.34
N PHE A 210 -15.72 -0.89 13.02
CA PHE A 210 -15.19 0.14 12.13
C PHE A 210 -16.26 0.61 11.14
N SER A 211 -16.02 1.73 10.46
CA SER A 211 -16.96 2.15 9.43
C SER A 211 -16.86 1.23 8.22
N ALA A 212 -17.97 0.99 7.53
CA ALA A 212 -17.96 0.20 6.29
C ALA A 212 -17.03 0.82 5.21
N LEU A 213 -16.82 2.15 5.27
CA LEU A 213 -15.83 2.82 4.43
C LEU A 213 -14.39 2.49 4.85
N ASP A 214 -14.10 2.37 6.14
CA ASP A 214 -12.79 1.91 6.61
C ASP A 214 -12.49 0.50 6.10
N GLU A 215 -13.46 -0.41 6.19
CA GLU A 215 -13.32 -1.78 5.67
C GLU A 215 -12.97 -1.79 4.18
N LEU A 216 -13.66 -0.98 3.37
CA LEU A 216 -13.39 -0.86 1.94
C LEU A 216 -11.98 -0.31 1.68
N LEU A 217 -11.57 0.73 2.39
CA LEU A 217 -10.24 1.32 2.22
C LEU A 217 -9.13 0.37 2.70
N ILE A 218 -9.39 -0.46 3.71
CA ILE A 218 -8.48 -1.51 4.18
C ILE A 218 -8.38 -2.65 3.15
N TYR A 219 -9.53 -3.10 2.63
CA TYR A 219 -9.61 -4.09 1.57
C TYR A 219 -8.79 -3.67 0.35
N MET A 220 -8.96 -2.41 -0.08
CA MET A 220 -8.25 -1.84 -1.22
C MET A 220 -6.78 -1.49 -0.92
N ASN A 221 -6.30 -1.64 0.32
CA ASN A 221 -4.95 -1.24 0.74
C ASN A 221 -4.66 0.24 0.39
N PHE A 222 -5.54 1.13 0.86
CA PHE A 222 -5.43 2.58 0.70
C PHE A 222 -4.33 3.17 1.62
N ASN A 223 -3.08 2.78 1.36
CA ASN A 223 -1.88 3.12 2.14
C ASN A 223 -1.40 4.58 2.02
N SER A 224 -2.34 5.53 1.93
CA SER A 224 -2.07 6.95 2.04
C SER A 224 -1.69 7.31 3.47
N ILE A 225 -0.60 8.09 3.64
CA ILE A 225 -0.14 8.57 4.96
C ILE A 225 -1.24 9.35 5.68
N LYS A 226 -2.00 10.17 4.94
CA LYS A 226 -3.12 10.95 5.52
C LYS A 226 -4.21 10.04 6.09
N TYR A 227 -4.55 8.97 5.38
CA TYR A 227 -5.54 8.01 5.85
C TYR A 227 -5.02 7.18 7.03
N ILE A 228 -3.78 6.68 6.95
CA ILE A 228 -3.12 5.95 8.04
C ILE A 228 -3.17 6.76 9.35
N ASN A 229 -2.79 8.03 9.30
CA ASN A 229 -2.78 8.89 10.50
C ASN A 229 -4.18 9.13 11.03
N TYR A 230 -5.16 9.34 10.14
CA TYR A 230 -6.56 9.45 10.54
C TYR A 230 -7.07 8.18 11.22
N PHE A 231 -6.77 7.00 10.65
CA PHE A 231 -7.23 5.73 11.18
C PHE A 231 -6.63 5.46 12.57
N LYS A 232 -5.33 5.73 12.76
CA LYS A 232 -4.69 5.68 14.09
C LYS A 232 -5.38 6.61 15.08
N ASN A 233 -5.61 7.87 14.69
CA ASN A 233 -6.25 8.86 15.56
C ASN A 233 -7.71 8.52 15.87
N SER A 234 -8.44 7.85 14.97
CA SER A 234 -9.81 7.43 15.21
C SER A 234 -9.87 6.33 16.29
N ILE A 235 -8.90 5.42 16.29
CA ILE A 235 -8.73 4.41 17.34
C ILE A 235 -8.35 5.06 18.66
N VAL A 236 -7.36 5.96 18.65
CA VAL A 236 -6.95 6.73 19.86
C VAL A 236 -8.14 7.44 20.49
N ARG A 237 -8.98 8.12 19.69
CA ARG A 237 -10.19 8.78 20.19
C ARG A 237 -11.21 7.81 20.79
N LYS A 238 -11.34 6.58 20.26
CA LYS A 238 -12.23 5.56 20.82
C LYS A 238 -11.72 5.07 22.18
N ILE A 239 -10.42 4.81 22.30
CA ILE A 239 -9.85 4.36 23.58
C ILE A 239 -9.80 5.48 24.62
N ASP A 240 -9.64 6.75 24.22
CA ASP A 240 -9.62 7.90 25.14
C ASP A 240 -10.98 8.15 25.82
N LEU A 241 -12.07 7.48 25.39
CA LEU A 241 -13.36 7.51 26.08
C LEU A 241 -13.33 6.76 27.42
N PHE A 242 -12.36 5.86 27.61
CA PHE A 242 -12.22 5.06 28.81
C PHE A 242 -11.21 5.72 29.76
N ASN A 243 -11.65 5.98 31.00
CA ASN A 243 -10.80 6.59 32.02
C ASN A 243 -9.79 5.60 32.62
N ASN A 244 -10.10 4.30 32.57
CA ASN A 244 -9.27 3.24 33.14
C ASN A 244 -8.34 2.64 32.07
N GLU A 245 -7.04 2.64 32.34
CA GLU A 245 -6.02 2.06 31.46
C GLU A 245 -6.28 0.58 31.12
N ALA A 246 -6.84 -0.20 32.06
CA ALA A 246 -7.19 -1.60 31.81
C ALA A 246 -8.35 -1.75 30.82
N GLU A 247 -9.32 -0.83 30.85
CA GLU A 247 -10.43 -0.81 29.88
C GLU A 247 -9.95 -0.34 28.52
N ARG A 248 -9.06 0.66 28.47
CA ARG A 248 -8.38 1.11 27.24
C ARG A 248 -7.65 -0.05 26.56
N LEU A 249 -6.89 -0.83 27.33
CA LEU A 249 -6.17 -1.99 26.82
C LEU A 249 -7.12 -3.06 26.28
N LYS A 250 -8.21 -3.36 27.02
CA LYS A 250 -9.21 -4.33 26.57
C LYS A 250 -9.87 -3.91 25.26
N GLU A 251 -10.25 -2.64 25.14
CA GLU A 251 -10.82 -2.10 23.90
C GLU A 251 -9.80 -2.13 22.75
N LEU A 252 -8.56 -1.75 23.01
CA LEU A 252 -7.50 -1.78 22.00
C LEU A 252 -7.24 -3.21 21.49
N LEU A 253 -7.22 -4.21 22.38
CA LEU A 253 -7.10 -5.62 22.02
C LEU A 253 -8.30 -6.11 21.19
N PHE A 254 -9.51 -5.68 21.54
CA PHE A 254 -10.72 -5.98 20.76
C PHE A 254 -10.63 -5.38 19.36
N LEU A 255 -10.31 -4.10 19.23
CA LEU A 255 -10.13 -3.42 17.94
C LEU A 255 -9.00 -4.05 17.11
N PHE A 256 -7.90 -4.48 17.75
CA PHE A 256 -6.79 -5.15 17.06
C PHE A 256 -7.21 -6.51 16.50
N LYS A 257 -8.00 -7.28 17.27
CA LYS A 257 -8.58 -8.55 16.82
C LYS A 257 -9.46 -8.34 15.60
N GLU A 258 -10.42 -7.40 15.68
CA GLU A 258 -11.33 -7.06 14.58
C GLU A 258 -10.56 -6.61 13.34
N PHE A 259 -9.56 -5.74 13.51
CA PHE A 259 -8.71 -5.27 12.43
C PHE A 259 -7.95 -6.41 11.73
N ASN A 260 -7.36 -7.34 12.48
CA ASN A 260 -6.63 -8.46 11.89
C ASN A 260 -7.52 -9.41 11.10
N GLN A 261 -8.79 -9.53 11.48
CA GLN A 261 -9.79 -10.34 10.77
C GLN A 261 -10.22 -9.73 9.44
N MET A 262 -9.99 -8.43 9.23
CA MET A 262 -10.29 -7.78 7.95
C MET A 262 -9.37 -8.28 6.85
N TYR A 263 -9.95 -8.63 5.70
CA TYR A 263 -9.15 -8.98 4.52
C TYR A 263 -8.57 -7.71 3.88
N SER A 264 -7.32 -7.78 3.44
CA SER A 264 -6.67 -6.74 2.65
C SER A 264 -6.06 -7.39 1.41
N ASN A 265 -6.35 -6.82 0.24
CA ASN A 265 -5.82 -7.34 -1.01
C ASN A 265 -4.36 -6.88 -1.16
N GLU A 266 -3.41 -7.81 -0.98
CA GLU A 266 -1.98 -7.50 -1.02
C GLU A 266 -1.44 -7.17 -2.42
N ASN A 267 -2.20 -7.52 -3.46
CA ASN A 267 -1.80 -7.33 -4.86
C ASN A 267 -2.03 -5.89 -5.34
N ILE A 268 -2.85 -5.12 -4.63
CA ILE A 268 -3.15 -3.72 -4.96
C ILE A 268 -2.66 -2.80 -3.85
N ARG A 269 -2.28 -1.58 -4.20
CA ARG A 269 -1.85 -0.54 -3.26
C ARG A 269 -2.01 0.84 -3.87
N PHE A 270 -2.50 1.79 -3.07
CA PHE A 270 -2.70 3.17 -3.53
C PHE A 270 -1.39 3.87 -3.91
N ASN A 271 -0.36 3.73 -3.06
CA ASN A 271 0.97 4.25 -3.29
C ASN A 271 1.99 3.10 -3.31
N PRO A 272 2.60 2.80 -4.47
CA PRO A 272 3.60 1.74 -4.61
C PRO A 272 4.83 1.89 -3.70
N LYS A 273 5.19 3.13 -3.32
CA LYS A 273 6.38 3.43 -2.52
C LYS A 273 6.17 3.23 -1.02
N ASN A 274 4.91 3.18 -0.58
CA ASN A 274 4.57 3.02 0.83
C ASN A 274 4.43 1.53 1.17
N GLN A 275 4.68 1.21 2.44
CA GLN A 275 4.38 -0.12 2.98
C GLN A 275 2.87 -0.42 2.92
N ASN A 276 2.51 -1.69 3.03
CA ASN A 276 1.11 -2.12 3.07
C ASN A 276 0.40 -1.53 4.31
N LEU A 277 -0.83 -1.05 4.11
CA LEU A 277 -1.65 -0.44 5.16
C LEU A 277 -1.81 -1.38 6.36
N LYS A 278 -2.12 -2.65 6.12
CA LYS A 278 -2.36 -3.66 7.15
C LYS A 278 -1.12 -3.84 8.02
N THR A 279 0.06 -3.95 7.40
CA THR A 279 1.34 -4.04 8.12
C THR A 279 1.58 -2.82 9.02
N VAL A 280 1.46 -1.60 8.46
CA VAL A 280 1.76 -0.36 9.19
C VAL A 280 0.82 -0.16 10.39
N ILE A 281 -0.45 -0.53 10.25
CA ILE A 281 -1.43 -0.41 11.33
C ILE A 281 -1.28 -1.54 12.35
N SER A 282 -1.04 -2.79 11.93
CA SER A 282 -0.77 -3.90 12.84
C SER A 282 0.47 -3.65 13.71
N ASP A 283 1.56 -3.15 13.12
CA ASP A 283 2.77 -2.79 13.87
C ASP A 283 2.49 -1.68 14.90
N TRP A 284 1.66 -0.70 14.53
CA TRP A 284 1.24 0.35 15.46
C TRP A 284 0.40 -0.20 16.62
N PHE A 285 -0.56 -1.10 16.36
CA PHE A 285 -1.33 -1.75 17.43
C PHE A 285 -0.42 -2.50 18.41
N VAL A 286 0.56 -3.26 17.90
CA VAL A 286 1.52 -3.98 18.75
C VAL A 286 2.30 -3.03 19.66
N GLN A 287 2.74 -1.90 19.12
CA GLN A 287 3.46 -0.88 19.90
C GLN A 287 2.56 -0.22 20.95
N GLU A 288 1.32 0.12 20.59
CA GLU A 288 0.37 0.78 21.47
C GLU A 288 -0.10 -0.14 22.61
N ILE A 289 -0.36 -1.42 22.32
CA ILE A 289 -0.66 -2.47 23.30
C ILE A 289 0.50 -2.58 24.30
N ALA A 290 1.73 -2.73 23.79
CA ALA A 290 2.92 -2.83 24.65
C ALA A 290 3.17 -1.57 25.50
N TYR A 291 2.74 -0.39 25.03
CA TYR A 291 2.82 0.86 25.78
C TYR A 291 1.80 0.88 26.93
N LEU A 292 0.53 0.55 26.66
CA LEU A 292 -0.53 0.51 27.68
C LEU A 292 -0.28 -0.57 28.73
N GLU A 293 0.19 -1.75 28.33
CA GLU A 293 0.58 -2.83 29.26
C GLU A 293 1.64 -2.38 30.26
N LYS A 294 2.65 -1.63 29.80
CA LYS A 294 3.68 -1.05 30.68
C LYS A 294 3.11 0.00 31.63
N LYS A 295 2.17 0.82 31.15
CA LYS A 295 1.54 1.87 31.97
C LYS A 295 0.68 1.29 33.09
N ILE A 296 -0.03 0.19 32.84
CA ILE A 296 -0.81 -0.54 33.85
C ILE A 296 0.11 -1.21 34.88
N GLY A 297 1.25 -1.75 34.44
CA GLY A 297 2.24 -2.39 35.30
C GLY A 297 3.09 -1.43 36.16
N GLN A 298 2.82 -0.12 36.13
CA GLN A 298 3.50 0.89 36.95
C GLN A 298 2.54 1.48 38.00
N PRO A 299 2.85 1.40 39.30
CA PRO A 299 2.09 2.13 40.33
C PRO A 299 2.20 3.64 40.09
N LEU A 300 1.07 4.34 40.16
CA LEU A 300 0.98 5.81 40.12
C LEU A 300 1.89 6.46 41.17
N VAL A 301 3.10 6.86 40.77
CA VAL A 301 3.88 7.87 41.50
C VAL A 301 3.56 9.21 40.85
N SER A 302 2.82 10.05 41.58
CA SER A 302 2.48 11.41 41.17
C SER A 302 3.73 12.20 40.78
N LEU A 303 3.73 12.68 39.54
CA LEU A 303 4.72 13.62 39.01
C LEU A 303 4.48 15.02 39.61
N LYS A 304 4.98 15.22 40.83
CA LYS A 304 5.45 16.52 41.32
C LYS A 304 6.78 16.25 42.00
N ASP A 305 7.83 16.28 41.18
CA ASP A 305 9.06 17.01 41.46
C ASP A 305 10.03 16.72 40.31
N SER A 306 10.34 17.81 39.62
CA SER A 306 11.21 17.86 38.47
C SER A 306 12.69 17.76 38.86
N GLU A 307 13.49 17.32 37.89
CA GLU A 307 14.95 17.45 37.77
C GLU A 307 15.80 16.37 38.43
N LYS A 308 16.18 15.35 37.64
CA LYS A 308 17.55 15.20 37.14
C LYS A 308 17.74 13.97 36.23
N SER A 309 18.65 14.17 35.27
CA SER A 309 19.38 13.21 34.42
C SER A 309 18.66 12.47 33.28
N LEU A 310 19.15 12.79 32.07
CA LEU A 310 19.12 11.96 30.88
C LEU A 310 19.83 10.62 31.14
N ASP A 311 19.11 9.52 30.98
CA ASP A 311 19.49 8.31 30.24
C ASP A 311 18.39 7.27 30.47
N SER A 312 18.03 6.53 29.42
CA SER A 312 17.12 5.39 29.52
C SER A 312 17.82 4.14 28.99
N PRO A 313 17.32 2.91 29.21
CA PRO A 313 16.12 2.53 29.97
C PRO A 313 16.32 1.28 30.86
N LYS A 314 15.43 1.10 31.87
CA LYS A 314 14.72 -0.17 32.23
C LYS A 314 14.33 -0.20 33.71
N GLU A 315 13.06 -0.51 33.99
CA GLU A 315 12.63 -1.64 34.85
C GLU A 315 11.13 -1.62 35.16
N SER A 316 10.43 -2.71 34.81
CA SER A 316 9.50 -3.39 35.73
C SER A 316 9.12 -4.76 35.16
N SER A 317 9.93 -5.78 35.46
CA SER A 317 9.49 -7.17 35.45
C SER A 317 10.07 -7.85 36.69
N LYS A 318 9.54 -7.47 37.86
CA LYS A 318 9.95 -8.05 39.15
C LYS A 318 9.20 -9.34 39.51
N GLU A 319 8.16 -9.73 38.77
CA GLU A 319 7.29 -10.84 39.21
C GLU A 319 7.66 -12.26 38.69
N ASN A 320 8.58 -12.42 37.73
CA ASN A 320 8.92 -13.74 37.16
C ASN A 320 10.44 -14.01 37.04
N LYS A 321 11.26 -13.53 37.99
CA LYS A 321 12.71 -13.79 37.96
C LYS A 321 13.10 -15.02 38.76
N ILE A 322 13.98 -15.84 38.17
CA ILE A 322 14.60 -16.97 38.85
C ILE A 322 15.83 -16.47 39.59
N THR A 323 15.87 -16.68 40.91
CA THR A 323 17.04 -16.31 41.71
C THR A 323 18.11 -17.38 41.60
N CYS A 324 19.22 -17.05 40.97
CA CYS A 324 20.42 -17.88 40.89
C CYS A 324 21.32 -17.60 42.08
N LEU A 325 21.69 -18.64 42.84
CA LEU A 325 22.66 -18.56 43.94
C LEU A 325 24.11 -18.48 43.44
N LEU A 326 24.34 -17.67 42.40
CA LEU A 326 25.63 -17.41 41.78
C LEU A 326 25.79 -15.89 41.60
N SER A 327 27.03 -15.41 41.52
CA SER A 327 27.30 -14.02 41.17
C SER A 327 26.95 -13.74 39.70
N ALA A 328 26.76 -12.46 39.36
CA ALA A 328 26.56 -12.04 37.97
C ALA A 328 27.68 -12.50 37.04
N ASP A 329 28.90 -12.60 37.57
CA ASP A 329 30.13 -12.87 36.84
C ASP A 329 30.22 -14.39 36.57
N GLN A 330 29.86 -15.21 37.56
CA GLN A 330 29.71 -16.67 37.46
C GLN A 330 28.58 -17.09 36.50
N ILE A 331 27.44 -16.40 36.55
CA ILE A 331 26.34 -16.61 35.58
C ILE A 331 26.83 -16.32 34.16
N GLY A 332 27.57 -15.23 33.99
CA GLY A 332 28.16 -14.87 32.70
C GLY A 332 29.10 -15.95 32.15
N LEU A 333 29.93 -16.56 33.00
CA LEU A 333 30.80 -17.67 32.61
C LEU A 333 30.02 -18.89 32.11
N ILE A 334 28.98 -19.30 32.85
CA ILE A 334 28.18 -20.48 32.48
C ILE A 334 27.42 -20.25 31.18
N LEU A 335 26.80 -19.08 31.01
CA LEU A 335 26.08 -18.75 29.77
C LEU A 335 27.00 -18.70 28.56
N ARG A 336 28.20 -18.14 28.73
CA ARG A 336 29.22 -18.11 27.69
C ARG A 336 29.69 -19.51 27.31
N ALA A 337 30.03 -20.34 28.29
CA ALA A 337 30.47 -21.71 28.06
C ALA A 337 29.36 -22.55 27.38
N SER A 338 28.10 -22.30 27.71
CA SER A 338 26.95 -22.98 27.11
C SER A 338 26.74 -22.63 25.63
N ASP A 339 26.92 -21.36 25.26
CA ASP A 339 26.85 -20.90 23.86
C ASP A 339 28.08 -21.35 23.05
N GLU A 340 29.30 -21.19 23.60
CA GLU A 340 30.54 -21.62 22.93
C GLU A 340 30.60 -23.15 22.72
N SER A 341 30.04 -23.93 23.66
CA SER A 341 29.89 -25.39 23.53
C SER A 341 28.72 -25.81 22.65
N ARG A 342 27.98 -24.84 22.05
CA ARG A 342 26.80 -25.05 21.21
C ARG A 342 25.67 -25.86 21.86
N ILE A 343 25.58 -25.80 23.19
CA ILE A 343 24.45 -26.35 23.95
C ILE A 343 23.22 -25.47 23.70
N LEU A 344 23.44 -24.17 23.49
CA LEU A 344 22.41 -23.19 23.13
C LEU A 344 22.51 -22.84 21.64
N ASN A 345 21.37 -22.74 20.95
CA ASN A 345 21.30 -22.33 19.55
C ASN A 345 20.67 -20.94 19.43
N ALA A 346 21.50 -19.91 19.30
CA ALA A 346 21.08 -18.52 19.14
C ALA A 346 21.83 -17.81 18.01
N LYS A 347 21.26 -16.71 17.50
CA LYS A 347 21.85 -15.91 16.40
C LYS A 347 23.19 -15.25 16.77
N SER A 348 23.48 -15.09 18.07
CA SER A 348 24.76 -14.57 18.58
C SER A 348 24.87 -14.73 20.10
N MET A 349 26.09 -14.70 20.63
CA MET A 349 26.38 -14.60 22.08
C MET A 349 25.60 -13.48 22.76
N SER A 350 25.51 -12.31 22.12
CA SER A 350 24.71 -11.18 22.64
C SER A 350 23.23 -11.51 22.76
N ALA A 351 22.69 -12.30 21.83
CA ALA A 351 21.30 -12.73 21.87
C ALA A 351 21.04 -13.67 23.06
N VAL A 352 21.96 -14.59 23.36
CA VAL A 352 21.87 -15.46 24.55
C VAL A 352 21.73 -14.65 25.83
N PHE A 353 22.65 -13.70 26.05
CA PHE A 353 22.62 -12.88 27.26
C PHE A 353 21.40 -11.97 27.31
N LYS A 354 20.98 -11.40 26.17
CA LYS A 354 19.79 -10.55 26.08
C LYS A 354 18.49 -11.31 26.34
N MET A 355 18.44 -12.60 25.98
CA MET A 355 17.25 -13.44 26.16
C MET A 355 17.17 -14.06 27.56
N ILE A 356 18.30 -14.41 28.17
CA ILE A 356 18.30 -15.17 29.45
C ILE A 356 18.46 -14.25 30.67
N VAL A 357 19.43 -13.32 30.65
CA VAL A 357 19.79 -12.50 31.83
C VAL A 357 18.63 -11.67 32.40
N PRO A 358 17.69 -11.10 31.60
CA PRO A 358 16.57 -10.32 32.16
C PRO A 358 15.66 -11.12 33.11
N TYR A 359 15.64 -12.45 32.97
CA TYR A 359 14.83 -13.34 33.79
C TYR A 359 15.59 -13.91 34.99
N LEU A 360 16.85 -13.51 35.19
CA LEU A 360 17.68 -13.95 36.31
C LEU A 360 17.88 -12.82 37.33
N SER A 361 17.96 -13.22 38.60
CA SER A 361 18.41 -12.38 39.71
C SER A 361 19.49 -13.11 40.51
N THR A 362 20.23 -12.37 41.32
CA THR A 362 21.19 -12.92 42.31
C THR A 362 20.77 -12.49 43.71
N PRO A 363 21.26 -13.14 44.79
CA PRO A 363 20.96 -12.73 46.17
C PRO A 363 21.28 -11.27 46.47
N TYR A 364 22.25 -10.69 45.75
CA TYR A 364 22.75 -9.33 45.97
C TYR A 364 22.23 -8.32 44.96
N LYS A 365 21.63 -8.76 43.85
CA LYS A 365 21.16 -7.89 42.76
C LYS A 365 19.96 -8.48 42.03
N SER A 366 18.81 -7.84 42.18
CA SER A 366 17.54 -8.21 41.52
C SER A 366 17.58 -7.99 40.01
N ASP A 367 18.31 -6.98 39.57
CA ASP A 367 18.32 -6.53 38.19
C ASP A 367 19.70 -6.62 37.56
N LEU A 368 19.86 -7.61 36.70
CA LEU A 368 21.10 -7.90 36.01
C LEU A 368 21.09 -7.22 34.64
N SER A 369 22.11 -6.39 34.38
CA SER A 369 22.34 -5.85 33.04
C SER A 369 23.03 -6.90 32.19
N TYR A 370 22.34 -7.38 31.13
CA TYR A 370 22.92 -8.34 30.19
C TYR A 370 24.23 -7.84 29.56
N HIS A 371 24.37 -6.52 29.36
CA HIS A 371 25.61 -5.93 28.86
C HIS A 371 26.75 -6.05 29.87
N SER A 372 26.47 -5.80 31.16
CA SER A 372 27.45 -5.93 32.23
C SER A 372 27.85 -7.38 32.46
N VAL A 373 26.86 -8.29 32.57
CA VAL A 373 27.07 -9.74 32.75
C VAL A 373 27.88 -10.32 31.59
N ARG A 374 27.60 -9.89 30.35
CA ARG A 374 28.36 -10.30 29.17
C ARG A 374 29.78 -9.74 29.17
N SER A 375 29.97 -8.45 29.45
CA SER A 375 31.30 -7.84 29.42
C SER A 375 32.24 -8.53 30.41
N LYS A 376 31.72 -8.83 31.60
CA LYS A 376 32.49 -9.47 32.67
C LYS A 376 32.82 -10.93 32.41
N SER A 377 32.03 -11.66 31.61
CA SER A 377 32.36 -13.04 31.23
C SER A 377 33.60 -13.16 30.33
N TYR A 378 34.08 -12.05 29.76
CA TYR A 378 35.35 -12.01 29.02
C TYR A 378 36.58 -11.85 29.91
N ASN A 379 36.45 -11.21 31.07
CA ASN A 379 37.53 -10.90 32.00
C ASN A 379 37.25 -11.52 33.38
N ALA A 380 36.98 -12.83 33.42
CA ALA A 380 36.64 -13.49 34.67
C ALA A 380 37.87 -13.74 35.56
N GLU A 381 37.72 -13.43 36.85
CA GLU A 381 38.71 -13.76 37.88
C GLU A 381 38.80 -15.28 38.08
N ASP A 382 39.98 -15.78 38.45
CA ASP A 382 40.20 -17.22 38.61
C ASP A 382 39.29 -17.84 39.68
N LYS A 383 38.98 -17.06 40.73
CA LYS A 383 38.02 -17.45 41.77
C LYS A 383 36.60 -17.66 41.22
N ASP A 384 36.14 -16.82 40.29
CA ASP A 384 34.81 -16.99 39.68
C ASP A 384 34.76 -18.19 38.74
N LYS A 385 35.88 -18.54 38.09
CA LYS A 385 36.00 -19.77 37.28
C LYS A 385 35.91 -21.01 38.14
N GLU A 386 36.64 -21.06 39.25
CA GLU A 386 36.60 -22.18 40.20
C GLU A 386 35.17 -22.41 40.72
N ILE A 387 34.49 -21.35 41.16
CA ILE A 387 33.11 -21.44 41.67
C ILE A 387 32.13 -21.89 40.58
N ALA A 388 32.29 -21.41 39.34
CA ALA A 388 31.46 -21.85 38.22
C ALA A 388 31.67 -23.35 37.90
N ILE A 389 32.92 -23.83 37.95
CA ILE A 389 33.26 -25.25 37.74
C ILE A 389 32.67 -26.12 38.84
N GLU A 390 32.90 -25.79 40.12
CA GLU A 390 32.34 -26.54 41.26
C GLU A 390 30.81 -26.64 41.18
N THR A 391 30.16 -25.57 40.73
CA THR A 391 28.70 -25.55 40.55
C THR A 391 28.25 -26.50 39.44
N LEU A 392 28.96 -26.54 38.31
CA LEU A 392 28.68 -27.47 37.22
C LEU A 392 28.95 -28.92 37.64
N GLU A 393 30.01 -29.19 38.41
CA GLU A 393 30.28 -30.51 38.97
C GLU A 393 29.18 -30.98 39.92
N LYS A 394 28.64 -30.08 40.73
CA LYS A 394 27.46 -30.37 41.59
C LYS A 394 26.24 -30.75 40.75
N ILE A 395 26.01 -30.06 39.64
CA ILE A 395 24.93 -30.41 38.68
C ILE A 395 25.20 -31.79 38.07
N ILE A 396 26.42 -32.08 37.62
CA ILE A 396 26.80 -33.38 37.07
C ILE A 396 26.55 -34.50 38.09
N LYS A 397 26.98 -34.31 39.34
CA LYS A 397 26.76 -35.29 40.42
C LYS A 397 25.27 -35.52 40.68
N LYS A 398 24.45 -34.46 40.62
CA LYS A 398 23.00 -34.57 40.78
C LYS A 398 22.35 -35.31 39.62
N ILE A 399 22.78 -35.03 38.38
CA ILE A 399 22.30 -35.75 37.18
C ILE A 399 22.64 -37.23 37.26
N ARG A 400 23.85 -37.59 37.71
CA ARG A 400 24.26 -39.00 37.92
C ARG A 400 23.45 -39.74 38.99
N SER A 401 22.71 -39.01 39.82
CA SER A 401 21.83 -39.59 40.86
C SER A 401 20.38 -39.75 40.43
N TYR A 402 20.02 -39.24 39.24
CA TYR A 402 18.76 -39.58 38.55
C TYR A 402 18.93 -40.94 37.88
#